data_AF-A0A1L5KPM6-F1
#
_entry.id   AF-A0A1L5KPM6-F1
#
_cell.length_a   1.000
_cell.length_b   1.000
_cell.length_c   1.000
_cell.angle_alpha   90.00
_cell.angle_beta   90.00
_cell.angle_gamma   90.00
#
_symmetry.space_group_name_H-M   'P 1'
#
loop_
_entity.id
_entity.type
_entity.pdbx_description
1 polymer ?
#
loop_
_entity_poly.entity_id
_entity_poly.type
_entity_poly.pdbx_seq_one_letter_code
_entity_poly.pdbx_strand_id
1 'polypeptide(L)'
;MSYSDQIFIQNCRDILDNGVWDTDYDVRPVWEDGTPAHTIKRFGIVNRYDLSKEFPVITLRRTAFKSAVDELLWIWQKKSNNIHDLNSHIWDSWADEDGSIGKAYGYQLGVKHHYKEGDFDQVDRILHDL
;
A
#
# COMPACT_ATOMS: atom_id res chain seq x y z
N MET A 1 15.41 16.63 10.48
CA MET A 1 14.45 15.51 10.53
C MET A 1 13.17 16.01 9.86
N SER A 2 12.71 15.38 8.78
CA SER A 2 11.51 15.83 8.06
C SER A 2 10.28 15.76 8.97
N TYR A 3 9.19 16.45 8.61
CA TYR A 3 7.95 16.30 9.38
C TYR A 3 7.43 14.85 9.29
N SER A 4 7.61 14.21 8.15
CA SER A 4 7.33 12.77 7.95
C SER A 4 8.10 11.86 8.90
N ASP A 5 9.38 12.14 9.17
CA ASP A 5 10.16 11.38 10.15
C ASP A 5 9.63 11.57 11.58
N GLN A 6 9.25 12.79 11.94
CA GLN A 6 8.73 13.10 13.28
C GLN A 6 7.42 12.34 13.52
N ILE A 7 6.50 12.37 12.56
CA ILE A 7 5.23 11.63 12.60
C ILE A 7 5.48 10.13 12.67
N PHE A 8 6.39 9.60 11.86
CA PHE A 8 6.75 8.18 11.89
C PHE A 8 7.25 7.76 13.28
N ILE A 9 8.20 8.49 13.86
CA ILE A 9 8.76 8.19 15.19
C ILE A 9 7.68 8.29 16.26
N GLN A 10 6.83 9.33 16.20
CA GLN A 10 5.75 9.51 17.17
C GLN A 10 4.75 8.35 17.12
N ASN A 11 4.40 7.88 15.92
CA ASN A 11 3.52 6.73 15.74
C ASN A 11 4.15 5.44 16.27
N CYS A 12 5.44 5.21 16.00
CA CYS A 12 6.15 4.06 16.56
C CYS A 12 6.16 4.11 18.10
N ARG A 13 6.41 5.27 18.71
CA ARG A 13 6.36 5.43 20.17
C ARG A 13 4.96 5.17 20.72
N ASP A 14 3.92 5.74 20.12
CA ASP A 14 2.54 5.50 20.58
C ASP A 14 2.13 4.02 20.47
N ILE A 15 2.55 3.34 19.41
CA ILE A 15 2.34 1.90 19.27
C ILE A 15 3.08 1.13 20.37
N LEU A 16 4.34 1.47 20.67
CA LEU A 16 5.12 0.77 21.69
C LEU A 16 4.61 1.04 23.11
N ASP A 17 4.23 2.28 23.42
CA ASP A 17 3.85 2.69 24.77
C ASP A 17 2.36 2.40 25.07
N ASN A 18 1.49 2.49 24.07
CA ASN A 18 0.02 2.44 24.23
C ASN A 18 -0.68 1.41 23.31
N GLY A 19 0.08 0.56 22.63
CA GLY A 19 -0.47 -0.48 21.76
C GLY A 19 -0.98 -1.70 22.52
N VAL A 20 -1.71 -2.55 21.80
CA VAL A 20 -2.24 -3.82 22.30
C VAL A 20 -1.46 -4.96 21.67
N TRP A 21 -0.97 -5.88 22.48
CA TRP A 21 -0.32 -7.11 22.04
C TRP A 21 -1.34 -8.15 21.55
N ASP A 22 -0.94 -9.00 20.61
CA ASP A 22 -1.70 -10.17 20.17
C ASP A 22 -1.18 -11.50 20.76
N THR A 23 -0.40 -11.44 21.84
CA THR A 23 0.24 -12.62 22.49
C THR A 23 -0.75 -13.64 23.06
N ASP A 24 -1.99 -13.23 23.31
CA ASP A 24 -3.05 -14.11 23.82
C ASP A 24 -3.78 -14.89 22.71
N TYR A 25 -3.33 -14.76 21.45
CA TYR A 25 -3.96 -15.37 20.29
C TYR A 25 -2.97 -16.24 19.51
N ASP A 26 -3.50 -17.31 18.90
CA ASP A 26 -2.74 -18.12 17.94
C ASP A 26 -2.57 -17.34 16.63
N VAL A 27 -1.36 -16.82 16.41
CA VAL A 27 -1.01 -16.08 15.19
C VAL A 27 -0.46 -17.00 14.12
N ARG A 28 -0.84 -16.73 12.87
CA ARG A 28 -0.39 -17.49 11.69
C ARG A 28 1.01 -17.08 11.18
N PRO A 29 1.41 -15.78 11.20
CA PRO A 29 2.77 -15.40 10.81
C PRO A 29 3.81 -15.98 11.76
N VAL A 30 4.93 -16.44 11.19
CA VAL A 30 6.07 -17.00 11.93
C VAL A 30 7.38 -16.39 11.42
N TRP A 31 8.40 -16.36 12.27
CA TRP A 31 9.77 -16.06 11.89
C TRP A 31 10.40 -17.24 11.13
N GLU A 32 11.59 -17.02 10.56
CA GLU A 32 12.32 -18.05 9.80
C GLU A 32 12.67 -19.29 10.64
N ASP A 33 12.80 -19.14 11.96
CA ASP A 33 13.03 -20.22 12.91
C ASP A 33 11.74 -20.95 13.34
N GLY A 34 10.58 -20.57 12.79
CA GLY A 34 9.28 -21.15 13.08
C GLY A 34 8.59 -20.60 14.33
N THR A 35 9.21 -19.67 15.07
CA THR A 35 8.57 -19.05 16.23
C THR A 35 7.43 -18.10 15.80
N PRO A 36 6.30 -18.03 16.52
CA PRO A 36 5.21 -17.12 16.18
C PRO A 36 5.64 -15.65 16.16
N ALA A 37 5.28 -14.93 15.09
CA ALA A 37 5.61 -13.52 14.91
C ALA A 37 4.47 -12.62 15.42
N HIS A 38 4.48 -12.36 16.73
CA HIS A 38 3.51 -11.49 17.41
C HIS A 38 3.71 -10.00 17.09
N THR A 39 2.64 -9.22 17.22
CA THR A 39 2.62 -7.77 16.95
C THR A 39 2.06 -6.96 18.11
N ILE A 40 2.51 -5.71 18.21
CA ILE A 40 1.87 -4.65 19.00
C ILE A 40 1.21 -3.66 18.04
N LYS A 41 -0.06 -3.31 18.30
CA LYS A 41 -0.87 -2.49 17.37
C LYS A 41 -1.66 -1.40 18.05
N ARG A 42 -1.87 -0.30 17.33
CA ARG A 42 -2.73 0.82 17.72
C ARG A 42 -3.79 1.04 16.65
N PHE A 43 -5.06 1.07 17.04
CA PHE A 43 -6.16 1.26 16.10
C PHE A 43 -6.36 2.76 15.80
N GLY A 44 -6.57 3.09 14.51
CA GLY A 44 -7.06 4.40 14.10
C GLY A 44 -6.03 5.55 14.13
N ILE A 45 -4.76 5.28 13.84
CA ILE A 45 -3.77 6.36 13.65
C ILE A 45 -4.12 7.16 12.38
N VAL A 46 -4.19 8.48 12.50
CA VAL A 46 -4.47 9.40 11.39
C VAL A 46 -3.35 10.44 11.27
N ASN A 47 -2.72 10.49 10.10
CA ASN A 47 -1.66 11.46 9.79
C ASN A 47 -2.14 12.47 8.74
N ARG A 48 -1.71 13.72 8.86
CA ARG A 48 -1.98 14.79 7.88
C ARG A 48 -0.67 15.40 7.42
N TYR A 49 -0.54 15.59 6.11
CA TYR A 49 0.62 16.16 5.47
C TYR A 49 0.21 17.36 4.63
N ASP A 50 0.94 18.47 4.77
CA ASP A 50 0.80 19.64 3.92
C ASP A 50 1.78 19.53 2.75
N LEU A 51 1.27 19.10 1.59
CA LEU A 51 2.08 18.83 0.40
C LEU A 51 2.72 20.09 -0.20
N SER A 52 2.29 21.30 0.22
CA SER A 52 2.95 22.55 -0.19
C SER A 52 4.28 22.79 0.53
N LYS A 53 4.52 22.09 1.66
CA LYS A 53 5.71 22.26 2.51
C LYS A 53 6.77 21.20 2.28
N GLU A 54 6.37 19.95 2.16
CA GLU A 54 7.29 18.84 1.89
C GLU A 54 6.58 17.68 1.17
N PHE A 55 7.36 16.91 0.41
CA PHE A 55 6.90 15.61 -0.08
C PHE A 55 7.02 14.59 1.07
N PRO A 56 5.94 13.84 1.40
CA PRO A 56 5.90 13.03 2.62
C PRO A 56 6.68 11.72 2.48
N VAL A 57 8.01 11.82 2.57
CA VAL A 57 8.93 10.68 2.52
C VAL A 57 9.86 10.70 3.74
N ILE A 58 10.06 9.53 4.34
CA ILE A 58 10.98 9.40 5.47
C ILE A 58 12.44 9.51 5.00
N THR A 59 13.27 10.14 5.83
CA THR A 59 14.72 10.30 5.65
C THR A 59 15.54 9.46 6.64
N LEU A 60 14.88 8.81 7.62
CA LEU A 60 15.52 7.90 8.59
C LEU A 60 16.21 6.70 7.94
N ARG A 61 15.71 6.26 6.78
CA ARG A 61 16.28 5.18 5.98
C ARG A 61 15.95 5.39 4.51
N ARG A 62 16.74 4.75 3.63
CA ARG A 62 16.46 4.76 2.20
C ARG A 62 15.11 4.09 1.92
N THR A 63 14.25 4.80 1.19
CA THR A 63 12.98 4.28 0.68
C THR A 63 13.16 3.82 -0.77
N ALA A 64 12.54 2.70 -1.15
CA ALA A 64 12.55 2.16 -2.52
C ALA A 64 11.63 2.98 -3.45
N PHE A 65 11.88 4.30 -3.55
CA PHE A 65 10.98 5.25 -4.19
C PHE A 65 10.67 4.92 -5.65
N LYS A 66 11.67 4.47 -6.42
CA LYS A 66 11.47 4.07 -7.83
C LYS A 66 10.46 2.93 -7.95
N SER A 67 10.58 1.90 -7.11
CA SER A 67 9.66 0.76 -7.10
C SER A 67 8.26 1.16 -6.63
N ALA A 68 8.16 2.06 -5.64
CA ALA A 68 6.87 2.59 -5.20
C ALA A 68 6.13 3.37 -6.29
N VAL A 69 6.85 4.18 -7.08
CA VAL A 69 6.27 4.88 -8.24
C VAL A 69 5.86 3.90 -9.34
N ASP A 70 6.69 2.88 -9.62
CA ASP A 70 6.37 1.86 -10.61
C ASP A 70 5.10 1.08 -10.25
N GLU A 71 4.96 0.67 -8.99
CA GLU A 71 3.74 0.03 -8.47
C GLU A 71 2.51 0.94 -8.55
N LEU A 72 2.66 2.23 -8.21
CA LEU A 72 1.58 3.21 -8.34
C LEU A 72 1.07 3.29 -9.78
N LEU A 73 1.98 3.36 -10.76
CA LEU A 73 1.63 3.43 -12.19
C LEU A 73 1.06 2.11 -12.70
N TRP A 74 1.58 0.97 -12.25
CA TRP A 74 1.04 -0.36 -12.57
C TRP A 74 -0.43 -0.50 -12.14
N ILE A 75 -0.78 -0.02 -10.95
CA ILE A 75 -2.16 -0.04 -10.44
C ILE A 75 -3.03 1.03 -11.12
N TRP A 76 -2.66 2.31 -11.06
CA TRP A 76 -3.56 3.42 -11.42
C TRP A 76 -3.56 3.78 -12.90
N GLN A 77 -2.42 3.64 -13.57
CA GLN A 77 -2.29 4.03 -14.98
C GLN A 77 -2.49 2.83 -15.90
N LYS A 78 -1.72 1.74 -15.67
CA LYS A 78 -1.86 0.52 -16.47
C LYS A 78 -3.14 -0.23 -16.14
N LYS A 79 -3.68 -0.05 -14.92
CA LYS A 79 -4.89 -0.77 -14.45
C LYS A 79 -4.70 -2.28 -14.56
N SER A 80 -3.47 -2.75 -14.33
CA SER A 80 -3.07 -4.14 -14.49
C SER A 80 -3.12 -4.89 -13.16
N ASN A 81 -3.29 -6.21 -13.26
CA ASN A 81 -3.17 -7.18 -12.18
C ASN A 81 -2.14 -8.26 -12.52
N ASN A 82 -1.32 -8.08 -13.55
CA ASN A 82 -0.32 -9.05 -13.96
C ASN A 82 1.09 -8.56 -13.59
N ILE A 83 1.86 -9.38 -12.88
CA ILE A 83 3.20 -9.03 -12.39
C ILE A 83 4.21 -8.79 -13.51
N HIS A 84 3.98 -9.32 -14.71
CA HIS A 84 4.87 -9.09 -15.87
C HIS A 84 4.81 -7.64 -16.38
N ASP A 85 3.80 -6.87 -15.98
CA ASP A 85 3.71 -5.44 -16.25
C ASP A 85 4.41 -4.57 -15.19
N LEU A 86 5.02 -5.18 -14.17
CA LEU A 86 5.69 -4.52 -13.05
C LEU A 86 7.19 -4.88 -13.05
N ASN A 87 8.09 -3.92 -12.81
CA ASN A 87 9.54 -4.22 -12.79
C ASN A 87 10.00 -4.86 -11.47
N SER A 88 9.21 -4.72 -10.41
CA SER A 88 9.53 -5.24 -9.08
C SER A 88 8.98 -6.66 -8.89
N HIS A 89 9.75 -7.49 -8.19
CA HIS A 89 9.39 -8.87 -7.87
C HIS A 89 8.68 -9.04 -6.51
N ILE A 90 8.25 -7.94 -5.89
CA ILE A 90 7.66 -7.99 -4.53
C ILE A 90 6.27 -8.62 -4.51
N TRP A 91 5.62 -8.79 -5.67
CA TRP A 91 4.30 -9.40 -5.82
C TRP A 91 4.35 -10.87 -6.28
N ASP A 92 5.53 -11.41 -6.57
CA ASP A 92 5.69 -12.74 -7.19
C ASP A 92 5.05 -13.85 -6.35
N SER A 93 5.08 -13.75 -5.02
CA SER A 93 4.49 -14.77 -4.13
C SER A 93 2.95 -14.81 -4.13
N TRP A 94 2.29 -13.83 -4.76
CA TRP A 94 0.83 -13.74 -4.86
C TRP A 94 0.31 -13.97 -6.28
N ALA A 95 1.21 -14.14 -7.25
CA ALA A 95 0.85 -14.41 -8.63
C ALA A 95 0.48 -15.89 -8.82
N ASP A 96 -0.49 -16.13 -9.69
CA ASP A 96 -0.78 -17.46 -10.21
C ASP A 96 0.16 -17.84 -11.37
N GLU A 97 -0.12 -18.97 -12.02
CA GLU A 97 0.70 -19.51 -13.12
C GLU A 97 0.77 -18.59 -14.35
N ASP A 98 -0.18 -17.68 -14.54
CA ASP A 98 -0.21 -16.73 -15.66
C ASP A 98 0.35 -15.34 -15.30
N GLY A 99 0.75 -15.16 -14.04
CA GLY A 99 1.27 -13.92 -13.49
C GLY A 99 0.19 -13.01 -12.89
N SER A 100 -1.09 -13.42 -12.87
CA SER A 100 -2.16 -12.63 -12.29
C SER A 100 -2.18 -12.70 -10.76
N ILE A 101 -2.41 -11.57 -10.10
CA ILE A 101 -2.76 -11.50 -8.67
C ILE A 101 -4.28 -11.60 -8.44
N GLY A 102 -5.04 -12.04 -9.45
CA GLY A 102 -6.50 -12.15 -9.41
C GLY A 102 -7.23 -10.82 -9.59
N LYS A 103 -8.51 -10.77 -9.18
CA LYS A 103 -9.40 -9.60 -9.38
C LYS A 103 -9.19 -8.51 -8.32
N ALA A 104 -7.96 -8.03 -8.18
CA ALA A 104 -7.57 -7.04 -7.18
C ALA A 104 -6.89 -5.80 -7.82
N TYR A 105 -6.79 -4.71 -7.04
CA TYR A 105 -6.06 -3.49 -7.38
C TYR A 105 -6.38 -2.94 -8.78
N GLY A 106 -5.42 -2.95 -9.70
CA GLY A 106 -5.57 -2.37 -11.03
C GLY A 106 -6.72 -2.99 -11.83
N TYR A 107 -6.98 -4.29 -11.67
CA TYR A 107 -8.13 -4.95 -12.29
C TYR A 107 -9.44 -4.23 -11.94
N GLN A 108 -9.64 -3.88 -10.66
CA GLN A 108 -10.85 -3.21 -10.19
C GLN A 108 -10.96 -1.78 -10.73
N LEU A 109 -9.82 -1.09 -10.86
CA LEU A 109 -9.77 0.26 -11.42
C LEU A 109 -10.11 0.28 -12.91
N GLY A 110 -9.81 -0.80 -13.65
CA GLY A 110 -10.11 -0.95 -15.08
C GLY A 110 -11.49 -1.53 -15.42
N VAL A 111 -12.31 -1.88 -14.42
CA VAL A 111 -13.69 -2.36 -14.68
C VAL A 111 -14.53 -1.20 -15.20
N LYS A 112 -15.05 -1.36 -16.43
CA LYS A 112 -15.93 -0.37 -17.05
C LYS A 112 -17.35 -0.49 -16.54
N HIS A 113 -17.96 0.67 -16.29
CA HIS A 113 -19.37 0.84 -15.98
C HIS A 113 -20.00 1.83 -16.96
N HIS A 114 -21.28 1.62 -17.26
CA HIS A 114 -22.02 2.49 -18.17
C HIS A 114 -22.59 3.71 -17.42
N TYR A 115 -22.21 4.91 -17.86
CA TYR A 115 -22.72 6.19 -17.36
C TYR A 115 -23.44 6.94 -18.49
N LYS A 116 -24.09 8.06 -18.16
CA LYS A 116 -24.81 8.88 -19.14
C LYS A 116 -23.88 9.45 -20.22
N GLU A 117 -22.64 9.74 -19.85
CA GLU A 117 -21.61 10.34 -20.69
C GLU A 117 -20.83 9.30 -21.51
N GLY A 118 -21.01 8.00 -21.23
CA GLY A 118 -20.31 6.89 -21.88
C GLY A 118 -19.85 5.81 -20.91
N ASP A 119 -19.11 4.83 -21.43
CA ASP A 119 -18.48 3.80 -20.60
C ASP A 119 -17.18 4.33 -19.98
N PHE A 120 -17.11 4.35 -18.66
CA PHE A 120 -15.93 4.77 -17.91
C PHE A 120 -15.53 3.69 -16.92
N ASP A 121 -14.23 3.56 -16.70
CA ASP A 121 -13.74 2.89 -15.49
C ASP A 121 -13.60 3.90 -14.33
N GLN A 122 -13.15 3.43 -13.17
CA GLN A 122 -13.12 4.28 -11.97
C GLN A 122 -12.15 5.47 -12.11
N VAL A 123 -11.02 5.27 -12.80
CA VAL A 123 -10.01 6.30 -13.00
C VAL A 123 -10.50 7.32 -14.02
N ASP A 124 -11.10 6.86 -15.11
CA ASP A 124 -11.66 7.77 -16.10
C ASP A 124 -12.82 8.59 -15.50
N ARG A 125 -13.65 7.96 -14.66
CA ARG A 125 -14.77 8.64 -13.98
C ARG A 125 -14.30 9.76 -13.07
N ILE A 126 -13.30 9.52 -12.22
CA ILE A 126 -12.82 10.56 -11.30
C ILE A 126 -12.12 11.69 -12.06
N LEU A 127 -11.38 11.39 -13.13
CA LEU A 127 -10.74 12.41 -13.95
C LEU A 127 -11.73 13.28 -14.71
N HIS A 128 -12.87 12.73 -15.11
CA HIS A 128 -13.96 13.49 -15.74
C HIS A 128 -14.64 14.46 -14.75
N ASP A 129 -14.76 14.07 -13.48
CA ASP A 129 -15.51 14.82 -12.47
C ASP A 129 -14.69 15.92 -11.76
N LEU A 130 -13.36 15.90 -11.88
CA LEU A 130 -12.43 16.90 -11.30
C LEU A 130 -12.23 18.12 -12.20
#